data_AF-A0A2T7G2U5-F1
#
_entry.id   AF-A0A2T7G2U5-F1
#
_cell.length_a   1.000
_cell.length_b   1.000
_cell.length_c   1.000
_cell.angle_alpha   90.00
_cell.angle_beta   90.00
_cell.angle_gamma   90.00
#
_symmetry.space_group_name_H-M   'P 1'
#
loop_
_entity.id
_entity.type
_entity.pdbx_description
1 polymer ?
#
loop_
_entity_poly.entity_id
_entity_poly.type
_entity_poly.pdbx_seq_one_letter_code
_entity_poly.pdbx_strand_id
1 'polypeptide(L)'
;MKPTVKLIEGRHITAHDKRNILDCIDYLATLPPCPEPPWLGRGQSPKRYAIEADPITPSRYTVKIRESYRSDYGQKREQIARVVVEIKGRDTQTPEPDLFS
;
A
#
# COMPACT_ATOMS: atom_id res chain seq x y z
N MET A 1 -12.13 -5.57 -15.18
CA MET A 1 -12.83 -4.92 -14.03
C MET A 1 -11.91 -3.82 -13.50
N LYS A 2 -12.38 -2.67 -13.01
CA LYS A 2 -11.45 -1.65 -12.47
C LYS A 2 -10.85 -2.13 -11.14
N PRO A 3 -9.54 -2.01 -10.92
CA PRO A 3 -8.91 -2.42 -9.67
C PRO A 3 -9.47 -1.61 -8.50
N THR A 4 -9.79 -2.29 -7.40
CA THR A 4 -10.40 -1.67 -6.21
C THR A 4 -9.75 -2.17 -4.93
N VAL A 5 -9.64 -1.28 -3.95
CA VAL A 5 -9.09 -1.59 -2.61
C VAL A 5 -10.23 -1.91 -1.64
N LYS A 6 -10.22 -3.12 -1.11
CA LYS A 6 -11.05 -3.56 0.00
C LYS A 6 -10.23 -3.52 1.29
N LEU A 7 -10.72 -2.81 2.31
CA LEU A 7 -10.13 -2.84 3.65
C LEU A 7 -10.50 -4.19 4.31
N ILE A 8 -9.50 -4.87 4.86
CA ILE A 8 -9.67 -6.13 5.59
C ILE A 8 -9.54 -5.88 7.08
N GLU A 9 -8.50 -5.15 7.49
CA GLU A 9 -8.17 -4.94 8.90
C GLU A 9 -7.56 -3.54 9.11
N GLY A 10 -7.74 -2.99 10.31
CA GLY A 10 -7.17 -1.72 10.74
C GLY A 10 -8.15 -0.56 10.66
N ARG A 11 -7.62 0.68 10.69
CA ARG A 11 -8.44 1.89 10.68
C ARG A 11 -9.15 2.10 9.34
N HIS A 12 -10.29 2.79 9.39
CA HIS A 12 -10.95 3.28 8.18
C HIS A 12 -9.99 4.14 7.34
N ILE A 13 -9.99 3.90 6.02
CA ILE A 13 -9.17 4.63 5.05
C ILE A 13 -10.08 5.31 4.02
N THR A 14 -9.69 6.52 3.61
CA THR A 14 -10.48 7.33 2.67
C THR A 14 -10.40 6.78 1.24
N ALA A 15 -11.31 7.22 0.37
CA ALA A 15 -11.24 6.90 -1.07
C ALA A 15 -9.96 7.46 -1.73
N HIS A 16 -9.38 8.53 -1.19
CA HIS A 16 -8.10 9.06 -1.67
C HIS A 16 -6.93 8.17 -1.23
N ASP A 17 -6.92 7.70 0.02
CA ASP A 17 -5.92 6.74 0.49
C ASP A 17 -5.95 5.45 -0.35
N LYS A 18 -7.14 4.93 -0.69
CA LYS A 18 -7.29 3.76 -1.56
C LYS A 18 -6.66 3.95 -2.95
N ARG A 19 -6.83 5.11 -3.57
CA ARG A 19 -6.20 5.44 -4.86
C ARG A 19 -4.68 5.50 -4.75
N ASN A 20 -4.18 6.22 -3.75
CA ASN A 20 -2.74 6.32 -3.50
C ASN A 20 -2.09 4.96 -3.20
N ILE A 21 -2.80 4.06 -2.49
CA ILE A 21 -2.34 2.69 -2.24
C ILE A 21 -2.21 1.90 -3.54
N LEU A 22 -3.19 1.98 -4.45
CA LEU A 22 -3.10 1.35 -5.77
C LEU A 22 -1.91 1.90 -6.56
N ASP A 23 -1.75 3.22 -6.64
CA ASP A 23 -0.64 3.85 -7.35
C ASP A 23 0.73 3.46 -6.77
N CYS A 24 0.82 3.25 -5.45
CA CYS A 24 2.02 2.75 -4.80
C CYS A 24 2.31 1.28 -5.17
N ILE A 25 1.28 0.42 -5.18
CA ILE A 25 1.43 -0.99 -5.59
C ILE A 25 1.85 -1.09 -7.05
N ASP A 26 1.22 -0.31 -7.93
CA ASP A 26 1.57 -0.26 -9.36
C ASP A 26 3.03 0.18 -9.55
N TYR A 27 3.45 1.23 -8.85
CA TYR A 27 4.84 1.67 -8.89
C TYR A 27 5.82 0.61 -8.36
N LEU A 28 5.54 -0.01 -7.22
CA LEU A 28 6.42 -1.02 -6.64
C LEU A 28 6.57 -2.25 -7.54
N ALA A 29 5.54 -2.60 -8.32
CA ALA A 29 5.62 -3.68 -9.30
C ALA A 29 6.60 -3.39 -10.45
N THR A 30 6.96 -2.12 -10.69
CA THR A 30 7.96 -1.72 -11.69
C THR A 30 9.40 -1.73 -11.17
N LEU A 31 9.58 -1.91 -9.86
CA LEU A 31 10.88 -1.87 -9.21
C LEU A 31 11.38 -3.28 -8.89
N PRO A 32 12.72 -3.48 -8.81
CA PRO A 32 13.26 -4.72 -8.30
C PRO A 32 12.81 -4.96 -6.84
N PRO A 33 12.67 -6.22 -6.41
CA PRO A 33 12.33 -6.56 -5.04
C PRO A 33 13.27 -5.86 -4.05
N CYS A 34 12.70 -5.18 -3.07
CA CYS A 34 13.46 -4.47 -2.03
C CYS A 34 13.19 -5.15 -0.68
N PRO A 35 14.23 -5.43 0.14
CA PRO A 35 14.07 -6.07 1.44
C PRO A 35 13.25 -5.22 2.43
N GLU A 36 13.30 -3.90 2.31
CA GLU A 36 12.44 -3.00 3.09
C GLU A 36 11.57 -2.11 2.18
N PRO A 37 10.24 -2.09 2.38
CA PRO A 37 9.37 -1.30 1.53
C PRO A 37 9.58 0.21 1.78
N PRO A 38 9.89 1.01 0.74
CA PRO A 38 10.15 2.43 0.88
C PRO A 38 8.89 3.20 1.28
N TRP A 39 9.08 4.34 1.95
CA TRP A 39 8.00 5.28 2.22
C TRP A 39 7.71 6.16 1.00
N LEU A 40 6.58 5.91 0.35
CA LEU A 40 6.16 6.58 -0.88
C LEU A 40 5.17 7.70 -0.60
N GLY A 41 5.44 8.89 -1.13
CA GLY A 41 4.45 9.97 -1.25
C GLY A 41 3.68 9.86 -2.57
N ARG A 42 2.38 10.16 -2.57
CA ARG A 42 1.54 10.13 -3.78
C ARG A 42 0.61 11.33 -3.85
N GLY A 43 0.46 11.86 -5.07
CA GLY A 43 -0.34 13.05 -5.35
C GLY A 43 0.09 14.24 -4.49
N GLN A 44 -0.90 14.99 -4.01
CA GLN A 44 -0.73 16.11 -3.08
C GLN A 44 -0.96 15.70 -1.62
N SER A 45 -1.00 14.39 -1.33
CA SER A 45 -1.27 13.91 0.03
C SER A 45 -0.06 14.17 0.94
N PRO A 46 -0.25 14.71 2.15
CA PRO A 46 0.83 14.83 3.13
C PRO A 46 1.22 13.47 3.75
N LYS A 47 0.47 12.41 3.44
CA LYS A 47 0.70 11.06 3.96
C LYS A 47 1.75 10.33 3.14
N ARG A 48 2.47 9.41 3.80
CA ARG A 48 3.37 8.46 3.14
C ARG A 48 2.93 7.03 3.38
N TYR A 49 3.17 6.18 2.40
CA TYR A 49 2.70 4.79 2.39
C TYR A 49 3.90 3.87 2.23
N ALA A 50 4.03 2.86 3.09
CA ALA A 50 4.93 1.73 2.87
C ALA A 50 4.05 0.48 2.71
N ILE A 51 4.32 -0.31 1.67
CA ILE A 51 3.45 -1.42 1.25
C ILE A 51 4.27 -2.69 1.17
N GLU A 52 3.76 -3.74 1.80
CA GLU A 52 4.34 -5.06 1.85
C GLU A 52 3.31 -6.07 1.33
N ALA A 53 3.70 -6.89 0.35
CA ALA A 53 2.85 -7.95 -0.16
C ALA A 53 2.76 -9.09 0.88
N ASP A 54 1.58 -9.68 1.01
CA ASP A 54 1.40 -10.88 1.81
C ASP A 54 2.04 -12.09 1.09
N PRO A 55 2.97 -12.82 1.71
CA PRO A 55 3.66 -13.94 1.07
C PRO A 55 2.74 -15.14 0.79
N ILE A 56 1.58 -15.22 1.48
CA ILE A 56 0.63 -16.32 1.37
C ILE A 56 -0.50 -15.96 0.40
N THR A 57 -0.96 -14.70 0.41
CA THR A 57 -2.13 -14.26 -0.36
C THR A 57 -1.75 -13.17 -1.38
N PRO A 58 -1.61 -13.49 -2.69
CA PRO A 58 -1.08 -12.57 -3.70
C PRO A 58 -1.84 -11.26 -3.91
N SER A 59 -3.11 -11.20 -3.51
CA SER A 59 -3.96 -10.01 -3.60
C SER A 59 -4.00 -9.18 -2.32
N ARG A 60 -3.33 -9.63 -1.25
CA ARG A 60 -3.34 -9.00 0.07
C ARG A 60 -2.04 -8.26 0.33
N TYR A 61 -2.18 -7.10 0.97
CA TYR A 61 -1.06 -6.23 1.29
C TYR A 61 -1.20 -5.67 2.71
N THR A 62 -0.08 -5.63 3.44
CA THR A 62 0.04 -4.80 4.64
C THR A 62 0.49 -3.40 4.23
N VAL A 63 -0.25 -2.38 4.65
CA VAL A 63 0.06 -0.99 4.36
C VAL A 63 0.30 -0.24 5.67
N LYS A 64 1.46 0.40 5.78
CA LYS A 64 1.75 1.37 6.84
C LYS A 64 1.52 2.77 6.27
N ILE A 65 0.68 3.56 6.93
CA ILE A 65 0.35 4.94 6.56
C ILE A 65 0.92 5.87 7.60
N ARG A 66 1.85 6.72 7.19
CA ARG A 66 2.50 7.72 8.03
C ARG A 66 1.90 9.09 7.76
N GLU A 67 1.51 9.77 8.81
CA GLU A 67 0.86 11.08 8.77
C GLU A 67 1.55 12.03 9.74
N SER A 68 2.00 13.18 9.23
CA SER A 68 2.51 14.26 10.06
C SER A 68 1.39 15.24 10.37
N TYR A 69 1.22 15.58 11.64
CA TYR A 69 0.25 16.56 12.11
C TYR A 69 0.89 17.53 13.09
N ARG A 70 0.22 18.65 13.40
CA ARG A 70 0.62 19.54 14.49
C ARG A 70 -0.30 19.32 15.68
N SER A 71 0.26 19.26 16.88
CA SER A 71 -0.54 19.33 18.11
C SER A 71 -1.11 20.74 18.30
N ASP A 72 -2.03 20.87 19.26
CA ASP A 72 -2.60 22.18 19.65
C ASP A 72 -1.52 23.17 20.13
N TYR A 73 -0.36 22.66 20.55
CA TYR A 73 0.82 23.44 20.94
C TYR A 73 1.78 23.70 19.75
N GLY A 74 1.36 23.44 18.52
CA GLY A 74 2.15 23.66 17.31
C GLY A 74 3.29 22.67 17.07
N GLN A 75 3.45 21.66 17.92
CA GLN A 75 4.53 20.68 17.80
C GLN A 75 4.24 19.70 16.66
N LYS A 76 5.23 19.47 15.79
CA LYS A 76 5.14 18.45 14.76
C LYS A 76 5.14 17.07 15.40
N ARG A 77 4.11 16.28 15.12
CA ARG A 77 3.97 14.89 15.53
C ARG A 77 3.80 14.00 14.32
N GLU A 78 4.14 12.73 14.49
CA GLU A 78 3.96 11.69 13.49
C GLU A 78 3.10 10.57 14.07
N GLN A 79 2.15 10.09 13.27
CA GLN A 79 1.41 8.87 13.55
C GLN A 79 1.63 7.88 12.42
N ILE A 80 1.86 6.62 12.78
CA ILE A 80 1.86 5.51 11.83
C ILE A 80 0.66 4.61 12.15
N ALA A 81 -0.18 4.39 11.15
CA ALA A 81 -1.27 3.43 11.20
C ALA A 81 -0.94 2.23 10.33
N ARG A 82 -1.30 1.03 10.79
CA ARG A 82 -1.22 -0.21 10.02
C ARG A 82 -2.62 -0.61 9.56
N VAL A 83 -2.75 -0.97 8.29
CA VAL A 83 -3.97 -1.54 7.71
C VAL A 83 -3.63 -2.73 6.82
N VAL A 84 -4.56 -3.67 6.69
CA VAL A 84 -4.47 -4.78 5.74
C VAL A 84 -5.54 -4.58 4.68
N VAL A 85 -5.13 -4.65 3.41
CA VAL A 85 -6.03 -4.45 2.27
C VAL A 85 -5.95 -5.62 1.30
N GLU A 86 -7.04 -5.83 0.58
CA GLU A 86 -7.14 -6.77 -0.54
C GLU A 86 -7.43 -5.97 -1.81
N ILE A 87 -6.70 -6.29 -2.88
CA ILE A 87 -6.90 -5.70 -4.20
C ILE A 87 -7.77 -6.62 -5.04
N LYS A 88 -8.91 -6.11 -5.49
CA LYS A 88 -9.85 -6.84 -6.35
C LYS A 88 -9.79 -6.33 -7.78
N GLY A 89 -10.02 -7.22 -8.74
CA GLY A 89 -10.09 -6.87 -10.16
C GLY A 89 -8.74 -6.61 -10.81
N ARG A 90 -7.65 -7.11 -10.22
CA ARG A 90 -6.32 -7.20 -10.83
C ARG A 90 -6.11 -8.67 -11.20
N ASP A 91 -5.71 -8.95 -12.43
CA ASP A 91 -5.24 -10.29 -12.80
C ASP A 91 -3.91 -10.49 -12.08
N THR A 92 -3.92 -11.30 -11.02
CA THR A 92 -2.69 -11.74 -10.34
C THR A 92 -2.03 -12.77 -11.25
N GLN A 93 -1.35 -12.30 -12.29
CA GLN A 93 -0.49 -13.17 -13.08
C GLN A 93 0.74 -13.47 -12.21
N THR A 94 0.61 -14.50 -11.38
CA THR A 94 1.77 -15.26 -10.90
C THR A 94 2.47 -15.74 -12.16
N PRO A 95 3.75 -15.39 -12.42
CA PRO A 95 4.48 -16.11 -13.45
C PRO A 95 4.54 -17.56 -12.98
N GLU A 96 3.88 -18.46 -13.69
CA GLU A 96 4.10 -19.89 -13.49
C GLU A 96 5.61 -20.12 -13.60
N PRO A 97 6.24 -20.85 -12.68
CA PRO A 97 7.61 -21.27 -12.91
C PRO A 97 7.60 -22.10 -14.20
N ASP A 98 8.30 -21.64 -15.23
CA ASP A 98 8.55 -22.43 -16.44
C ASP A 98 9.23 -23.73 -16.01
N LEU A 99 8.44 -24.81 -15.90
CA LEU A 99 8.89 -26.14 -15.48
C LEU A 99 9.63 -26.90 -16.60
N PHE A 100 10.07 -26.20 -17.65
CA PHE A 100 10.81 -26.79 -18.76
C PHE A 100 11.92 -25.84 -19.25
N SER A 101 13.13 -26.02 -18.74
CA SER A 101 14.39 -25.62 -19.39
C SER A 101 15.51 -26.55 -18.93
#